data_AF-A0A7C3CQ29-F1
#
_entry.id   AF-A0A7C3CQ29-F1
#
_cell.length_a   1.000
_cell.length_b   1.000
_cell.length_c   1.000
_cell.angle_alpha   90.00
_cell.angle_beta   90.00
_cell.angle_gamma   90.00
#
_symmetry.space_group_name_H-M   'P 1'
#
loop_
_entity.id
_entity.type
_entity.pdbx_description
1 polymer ?
#
loop_
_entity_poly.entity_id
_entity_poly.type
_entity_poly.pdbx_seq_one_letter_code
_entity_poly.pdbx_strand_id
1 'polypeptide(L)'
;MLSNQSVGVSYQSASSPTDPAGAGSINTTSQNKSGIFKTNFWEQLKGKTLAGGGYGALYPPGVFDSFEPLPADKGIPVPDPALLPALAAGQQSMPGFNNPFKANTPQGFDRFDADFHFFADFPFGRVIQGVDWFAADGIPLFPVDDSGASNAYPLMKVSATDKTSGKVLTSTDVVLPVSSEADCQNCHADPGDAGNGIASTFAGTAFSVIRAANAPEPEKLLNAAKINILRLHDAKHGAKYTSSIDGKPAVCDAAANPADPDCLANQVPVQCSQCHYSPALDLAQVGPINDTKQGIKGRQQTRHISMSRAMHAFHGRQKDGNGKQLFPDMPAPTSAARSSGPAVNDFELGVLEDTCYQCHPGKNTQCLRGAMFSGGVVCQDCHGNMEQVGNDFTGKLASGGGLDLTKRVPWASEPKCQSCHTGDASQSNHPAGAIVAKDGIRLLQAYATGDATATPFTSPASRFAENQGLYRLSGSKDGTGKGHEGIMCEGCHGSTHAIWPNPNPNANDNIAASQLQGHTGTIIECNTCHEAGSLGVTLDGPHGMHPVGGTRFADGGHEDLAEDKPGACRSCHGNNGQGTVLSEVAADRSFVIEECEGGTLCSGGKAKNFQVTLAKGTKVTCNLCHENKL
;
A
#
# COMPACT_ATOMS: atom_id res chain seq x y z
N MET A 1 8.01 6.60 24.69
CA MET A 1 8.33 6.03 23.37
C MET A 1 9.83 5.74 23.30
N LEU A 2 10.22 4.76 22.49
CA LEU A 2 11.64 4.40 22.32
C LEU A 2 12.33 5.50 21.50
N SER A 3 13.48 5.99 21.97
CA SER A 3 14.28 6.96 21.20
C SER A 3 15.39 6.25 20.42
N ASN A 4 15.83 6.84 19.32
CA ASN A 4 17.05 6.40 18.63
C ASN A 4 18.33 6.60 19.46
N GLN A 5 18.26 7.18 20.67
CA GLN A 5 19.43 7.19 21.57
C GLN A 5 19.58 5.87 22.33
N SER A 6 18.46 5.22 22.68
CA SER A 6 18.44 4.00 23.50
C SER A 6 18.29 2.72 22.68
N VAL A 7 17.61 2.79 21.52
CA VAL A 7 17.26 1.61 20.73
C VAL A 7 17.78 1.72 19.30
N GLY A 8 18.35 0.63 18.79
CA GLY A 8 18.59 0.42 17.37
C GLY A 8 17.54 -0.53 16.80
N VAL A 9 17.15 -0.31 15.55
CA VAL A 9 16.24 -1.21 14.83
C VAL A 9 16.99 -1.80 13.65
N SER A 10 16.82 -3.11 13.44
CA SER A 10 17.42 -3.84 12.33
C SER A 10 16.42 -4.75 11.66
N TYR A 11 16.62 -5.05 10.38
CA TYR A 11 15.89 -6.08 9.65
C TYR A 11 16.82 -7.20 9.16
N GLN A 12 16.29 -8.42 9.04
CA GLN A 12 16.95 -9.56 8.41
C GLN A 12 15.90 -10.44 7.73
N SER A 13 16.30 -11.26 6.76
CA SER A 13 15.36 -12.11 6.04
C SER A 13 14.79 -13.19 6.97
N ALA A 14 13.50 -13.47 6.80
CA ALA A 14 12.78 -14.47 7.57
C ALA A 14 11.97 -15.37 6.63
N SER A 15 11.46 -16.46 7.17
CA SER A 15 10.56 -17.39 6.48
C SER A 15 9.58 -17.98 7.48
N SER A 16 8.40 -18.36 7.00
CA SER A 16 7.41 -19.08 7.79
C SER A 16 7.43 -20.58 7.43
N PRO A 17 7.26 -21.49 8.41
CA PRO A 17 7.04 -22.91 8.10
C PRO A 17 5.80 -23.18 7.25
N THR A 18 4.84 -22.24 7.26
CA THR A 18 3.59 -22.32 6.49
C THR A 18 3.55 -21.33 5.33
N ASP A 19 4.68 -20.74 4.94
CA ASP A 19 4.74 -19.79 3.82
C ASP A 19 4.10 -20.42 2.56
N PRO A 20 3.15 -19.75 1.88
CA PRO A 20 2.54 -20.26 0.66
C PRO A 20 3.54 -20.50 -0.49
N ALA A 21 4.67 -19.80 -0.51
CA ALA A 21 5.76 -20.03 -1.46
C ALA A 21 6.62 -21.26 -1.12
N GLY A 22 6.40 -21.86 0.06
CA GLY A 22 7.09 -23.05 0.55
C GLY A 22 7.88 -22.78 1.83
N ALA A 23 7.94 -23.79 2.69
CA ALA A 23 8.71 -23.72 3.93
C ALA A 23 10.18 -23.40 3.63
N GLY A 24 10.70 -22.36 4.28
CA GLY A 24 12.07 -21.90 4.07
C GLY A 24 12.26 -20.94 2.88
N SER A 25 11.18 -20.49 2.23
CA SER A 25 11.26 -19.40 1.24
C SER A 25 11.83 -18.15 1.89
N ILE A 26 13.06 -17.79 1.49
CA ILE A 26 13.84 -16.71 2.11
C ILE A 26 14.54 -15.88 1.02
N ASN A 27 14.56 -14.57 1.22
CA ASN A 27 15.17 -13.62 0.29
C ASN A 27 16.34 -12.91 0.99
N THR A 28 17.48 -13.60 1.15
CA THR A 28 18.67 -12.96 1.73
C THR A 28 19.36 -12.02 0.75
N THR A 29 19.23 -12.28 -0.54
CA THR A 29 19.86 -11.50 -1.62
C THR A 29 18.89 -11.32 -2.77
N SER A 30 19.08 -10.27 -3.55
CA SER A 30 18.39 -10.04 -4.81
C SER A 30 19.35 -10.22 -5.99
N GLN A 31 20.59 -10.66 -5.76
CA GLN A 31 21.53 -10.98 -6.83
C GLN A 31 21.10 -12.22 -7.60
N ASN A 32 21.53 -12.28 -8.86
CA ASN A 32 21.34 -13.46 -9.70
C ASN A 32 22.36 -14.55 -9.33
N LYS A 33 22.01 -15.82 -9.55
CA LYS A 33 22.96 -16.94 -9.57
C LYS A 33 22.70 -17.84 -10.78
N SER A 34 23.60 -18.78 -11.05
CA SER A 34 23.39 -19.76 -12.13
C SER A 34 22.03 -20.45 -11.96
N GLY A 35 21.17 -20.37 -12.98
CA GLY A 35 19.81 -20.92 -12.98
C GLY A 35 18.75 -20.08 -12.24
N ILE A 36 19.10 -18.94 -11.64
CA ILE A 36 18.14 -18.06 -10.94
C ILE A 36 18.36 -16.61 -11.39
N PHE A 37 17.38 -16.09 -12.12
CA PHE A 37 17.28 -14.67 -12.43
C PHE A 37 16.28 -14.00 -11.47
N LYS A 38 16.74 -12.98 -10.75
CA LYS A 38 15.93 -12.17 -9.84
C LYS A 38 15.71 -10.76 -10.40
N THR A 39 16.75 -10.14 -10.96
CA THR A 39 16.69 -8.76 -11.47
C THR A 39 17.92 -8.39 -12.30
N ASN A 40 17.81 -7.36 -13.14
CA ASN A 40 18.93 -6.72 -13.83
C ASN A 40 19.32 -5.36 -13.21
N PHE A 41 18.76 -5.00 -12.06
CA PHE A 41 18.90 -3.68 -11.43
C PHE A 41 20.35 -3.15 -11.35
N TRP A 42 21.31 -4.02 -11.01
CA TRP A 42 22.74 -3.67 -10.88
C TRP A 42 23.59 -3.95 -12.13
N GLU A 43 23.00 -4.45 -13.22
CA GLU A 43 23.76 -4.68 -14.46
C GLU A 43 24.33 -3.37 -15.00
N GLN A 44 25.54 -3.40 -15.54
CA GLN A 44 26.20 -2.21 -16.03
C GLN A 44 25.90 -1.94 -17.51
N LEU A 45 25.53 -0.71 -17.81
CA LEU A 45 25.36 -0.18 -19.15
C LEU A 45 26.04 1.19 -19.26
N LYS A 46 26.99 1.34 -20.17
CA LYS A 46 27.71 2.61 -20.44
C LYS A 46 28.33 3.26 -19.18
N GLY A 47 28.91 2.44 -18.29
CA GLY A 47 29.61 2.91 -17.09
C GLY A 47 28.71 3.27 -15.91
N LYS A 48 27.40 3.01 -15.98
CA LYS A 48 26.44 3.12 -14.87
C LYS A 48 25.67 1.82 -14.69
N THR A 49 25.11 1.57 -13.52
CA THR A 49 24.11 0.53 -13.34
C THR A 49 22.81 0.87 -14.09
N LEU A 50 22.01 -0.13 -14.46
CA LEU A 50 20.70 0.10 -15.08
C LEU A 50 19.78 0.94 -14.17
N ALA A 51 19.82 0.69 -12.86
CA ALA A 51 19.15 1.51 -11.87
C ALA A 51 19.63 2.96 -11.90
N GLY A 52 20.95 3.21 -11.92
CA GLY A 52 21.49 4.56 -11.99
C GLY A 52 21.20 5.29 -13.30
N GLY A 53 21.22 4.58 -14.43
CA GLY A 53 20.81 5.14 -15.71
C GLY A 53 19.34 5.57 -15.72
N GLY A 54 18.45 4.78 -15.07
CA GLY A 54 17.01 5.05 -15.03
C GLY A 54 16.62 6.07 -13.95
N TYR A 55 16.90 5.76 -12.69
CA TYR A 55 16.52 6.60 -11.55
C TYR A 55 17.38 7.85 -11.41
N GLY A 56 18.65 7.83 -11.84
CA GLY A 56 19.53 9.01 -11.76
C GLY A 56 18.99 10.22 -12.51
N ALA A 57 18.18 10.03 -13.55
CA ALA A 57 17.47 11.11 -14.25
C ALA A 57 16.47 11.87 -13.36
N LEU A 58 16.07 11.30 -12.22
CA LEU A 58 15.17 11.92 -11.25
C LEU A 58 15.91 12.73 -10.17
N TYR A 59 17.24 12.73 -10.16
CA TYR A 59 18.08 13.45 -9.20
C TYR A 59 18.66 14.71 -9.82
N PRO A 60 19.01 15.74 -9.03
CA PRO A 60 19.79 16.86 -9.54
C PRO A 60 21.09 16.38 -10.23
N PRO A 61 21.59 17.09 -11.25
CA PRO A 61 22.80 16.70 -11.98
C PRO A 61 23.98 16.38 -11.05
N GLY A 62 24.64 15.25 -11.28
CA GLY A 62 25.83 14.82 -10.54
C GLY A 62 25.58 14.26 -9.14
N VAL A 63 24.38 14.40 -8.58
CA VAL A 63 24.08 13.90 -7.22
C VAL A 63 24.11 12.37 -7.18
N PHE A 64 23.34 11.71 -8.05
CA PHE A 64 23.29 10.25 -8.09
C PHE A 64 24.64 9.65 -8.53
N ASP A 65 25.37 10.34 -9.41
CA ASP A 65 26.65 9.86 -9.95
C ASP A 65 27.71 9.64 -8.86
N SER A 66 27.59 10.32 -7.71
CA SER A 66 28.47 10.10 -6.55
C SER A 66 28.28 8.74 -5.85
N PHE A 67 27.18 8.04 -6.15
CA PHE A 67 26.87 6.71 -5.63
C PHE A 67 27.12 5.59 -6.65
N GLU A 68 27.53 5.92 -7.87
CA GLU A 68 27.78 4.95 -8.94
C GLU A 68 29.22 4.41 -8.92
N PRO A 69 29.43 3.11 -9.25
CA PRO A 69 28.40 2.10 -9.49
C PRO A 69 27.70 1.67 -8.20
N LEU A 70 26.37 1.49 -8.24
CA LEU A 70 25.64 0.96 -7.09
C LEU A 70 26.16 -0.45 -6.75
N PRO A 71 26.56 -0.70 -5.48
CA PRO A 71 26.92 -2.04 -5.05
C PRO A 71 25.74 -3.02 -5.21
N ALA A 72 26.01 -4.23 -5.68
CA ALA A 72 25.00 -5.29 -5.72
C ALA A 72 24.41 -5.52 -4.32
N ASP A 73 23.11 -5.84 -4.24
CA ASP A 73 22.33 -5.92 -2.99
C ASP A 73 22.19 -4.60 -2.21
N LYS A 74 22.56 -3.45 -2.78
CA LYS A 74 22.33 -2.14 -2.17
C LYS A 74 21.34 -1.30 -2.99
N GLY A 75 20.42 -0.63 -2.30
CA GLY A 75 19.38 0.19 -2.89
C GLY A 75 19.88 1.53 -3.45
N ILE A 76 18.97 2.27 -4.09
CA ILE A 76 19.25 3.65 -4.51
C ILE A 76 19.39 4.59 -3.30
N PRO A 77 20.15 5.69 -3.40
CA PRO A 77 20.23 6.72 -2.37
C PRO A 77 18.90 7.44 -2.18
N VAL A 78 18.20 7.23 -1.07
CA VAL A 78 16.93 7.92 -0.78
C VAL A 78 17.24 9.19 0.02
N PRO A 79 16.96 10.40 -0.51
CA PRO A 79 17.21 11.65 0.20
C PRO A 79 16.32 11.75 1.45
N ASP A 80 16.83 12.44 2.46
CA ASP A 80 16.04 12.87 3.62
C ASP A 80 15.36 14.22 3.32
N PRO A 81 14.02 14.27 3.15
CA PRO A 81 13.33 15.51 2.85
C PRO A 81 13.46 16.58 3.94
N ALA A 82 13.67 16.20 5.21
CA ALA A 82 13.79 17.13 6.31
C ALA A 82 15.13 17.88 6.30
N LEU A 83 16.15 17.32 5.65
CA LEU A 83 17.50 17.89 5.57
C LEU A 83 17.77 18.63 4.26
N LEU A 84 16.82 18.65 3.32
CA LEU A 84 16.99 19.37 2.07
C LEU A 84 17.21 20.88 2.32
N PRO A 85 18.11 21.54 1.56
CA PRO A 85 18.81 21.05 0.38
C PRO A 85 20.16 20.35 0.65
N ALA A 86 20.47 20.00 1.90
CA ALA A 86 21.70 19.27 2.20
C ALA A 86 21.70 17.87 1.55
N LEU A 87 22.86 17.41 1.10
CA LEU A 87 23.01 16.07 0.52
C LEU A 87 23.08 15.02 1.64
N ALA A 88 21.92 14.69 2.20
CA ALA A 88 21.74 13.60 3.15
C ALA A 88 20.85 12.53 2.52
N ALA A 89 21.37 11.32 2.38
CA ALA A 89 20.65 10.18 1.82
C ALA A 89 21.01 8.87 2.53
N GLY A 90 20.01 8.01 2.73
CA GLY A 90 20.19 6.64 3.21
C GLY A 90 20.28 5.65 2.05
N GLN A 91 20.92 4.49 2.26
CA GLN A 91 20.94 3.39 1.30
C GLN A 91 20.91 2.04 2.01
N GLN A 92 19.79 1.36 1.87
CA GLN A 92 19.57 0.07 2.50
C GLN A 92 20.27 -1.07 1.75
N SER A 93 20.72 -2.07 2.52
CA SER A 93 21.38 -3.27 1.99
C SER A 93 20.50 -4.50 2.20
N MET A 94 20.63 -5.50 1.34
CA MET A 94 20.01 -6.81 1.61
C MET A 94 20.81 -7.54 2.71
N PRO A 95 20.17 -8.38 3.54
CA PRO A 95 20.84 -9.13 4.62
C PRO A 95 22.01 -10.01 4.16
N GLY A 96 21.98 -10.47 2.91
CA GLY A 96 23.01 -11.28 2.26
C GLY A 96 24.14 -10.48 1.61
N PHE A 97 24.17 -9.14 1.71
CA PHE A 97 25.11 -8.25 1.03
C PHE A 97 26.58 -8.73 1.06
N ASN A 98 27.08 -9.16 2.22
CA ASN A 98 28.47 -9.59 2.39
C ASN A 98 28.77 -11.00 1.82
N ASN A 99 27.76 -11.87 1.70
CA ASN A 99 27.91 -13.23 1.17
C ASN A 99 26.55 -13.73 0.63
N PRO A 100 26.20 -13.34 -0.61
CA PRO A 100 24.90 -13.63 -1.21
C PRO A 100 24.54 -15.11 -1.16
N PHE A 101 23.26 -15.42 -0.90
CA PHE A 101 22.73 -16.79 -0.74
C PHE A 101 23.26 -17.58 0.47
N LYS A 102 24.13 -17.00 1.31
CA LYS A 102 24.71 -17.69 2.47
C LYS A 102 24.60 -16.89 3.77
N ALA A 103 24.81 -15.57 3.71
CA ALA A 103 24.66 -14.69 4.84
C ALA A 103 23.20 -14.22 4.98
N ASN A 104 22.79 -14.01 6.22
CA ASN A 104 21.54 -13.34 6.57
C ASN A 104 21.82 -12.38 7.74
N THR A 105 22.71 -11.42 7.47
CA THR A 105 23.23 -10.51 8.49
C THR A 105 22.21 -9.39 8.73
N PRO A 106 21.82 -9.10 9.99
CA PRO A 106 20.96 -7.96 10.29
C PRO A 106 21.49 -6.66 9.71
N GLN A 107 20.61 -5.89 9.08
CA GLN A 107 20.88 -4.57 8.51
C GLN A 107 20.16 -3.51 9.33
N GLY A 108 20.82 -2.40 9.64
CA GLY A 108 20.24 -1.31 10.43
C GLY A 108 19.30 -0.43 9.61
N PHE A 109 18.35 0.22 10.26
CA PHE A 109 17.59 1.31 9.66
C PHE A 109 18.47 2.56 9.59
N ASP A 110 18.62 3.15 8.40
CA ASP A 110 19.60 4.25 8.18
C ASP A 110 19.10 5.60 8.70
N ARG A 111 17.78 5.75 8.86
CA ARG A 111 17.16 7.02 9.23
C ARG A 111 16.23 6.86 10.43
N PHE A 112 16.16 7.93 11.23
CA PHE A 112 15.18 8.11 12.27
C PHE A 112 14.57 9.49 12.10
N ASP A 113 13.27 9.53 11.81
CA ASP A 113 12.56 10.80 11.64
C ASP A 113 11.81 11.10 12.95
N ALA A 114 12.22 12.16 13.63
CA ALA A 114 11.47 12.69 14.77
C ALA A 114 10.14 13.32 14.29
N ASP A 115 10.23 14.07 13.18
CA ASP A 115 9.10 14.62 12.43
C ASP A 115 9.15 14.09 11.00
N PHE A 116 7.99 13.78 10.41
CA PHE A 116 7.92 13.34 9.02
C PHE A 116 7.54 14.50 8.09
N HIS A 117 8.43 14.82 7.16
CA HIS A 117 8.21 15.83 6.12
C HIS A 117 7.57 15.17 4.89
N PHE A 118 6.25 15.32 4.74
CA PHE A 118 5.51 14.84 3.57
C PHE A 118 5.21 15.98 2.61
N PHE A 119 6.00 16.14 1.55
CA PHE A 119 5.88 17.21 0.56
C PHE A 119 5.83 18.60 1.21
N ALA A 120 6.56 18.81 2.30
CA ALA A 120 6.38 19.93 3.23
C ALA A 120 6.39 21.32 2.55
N ASP A 121 7.18 21.48 1.49
CA ASP A 121 7.30 22.73 0.71
C ASP A 121 6.38 22.79 -0.52
N PHE A 122 5.52 21.78 -0.71
CA PHE A 122 4.56 21.71 -1.81
C PHE A 122 3.12 21.93 -1.32
N PRO A 123 2.22 22.55 -2.10
CA PRO A 123 0.93 23.04 -1.58
C PRO A 123 -0.01 22.04 -0.89
N PHE A 124 0.08 20.74 -1.17
CA PHE A 124 -0.72 19.72 -0.48
C PHE A 124 -0.01 19.04 0.69
N GLY A 125 1.28 19.32 0.88
CA GLY A 125 2.10 18.65 1.87
C GLY A 125 2.04 19.28 3.24
N ARG A 126 2.77 18.67 4.17
CA ARG A 126 2.76 18.97 5.60
C ARG A 126 3.91 18.30 6.33
N VAL A 127 4.25 18.85 7.49
CA VAL A 127 5.10 18.19 8.47
C VAL A 127 4.20 17.51 9.52
N ILE A 128 4.43 16.24 9.78
CA ILE A 128 3.77 15.47 10.83
C ILE A 128 4.73 15.39 11.99
N GLN A 129 4.34 16.00 13.11
CA GLN A 129 5.21 16.17 14.27
C GLN A 129 5.22 14.93 15.16
N GLY A 130 6.37 14.63 15.78
CA GLY A 130 6.50 13.60 16.80
C GLY A 130 6.11 12.21 16.33
N VAL A 131 6.54 11.84 15.12
CA VAL A 131 6.34 10.48 14.58
C VAL A 131 7.33 9.48 15.21
N ASP A 132 8.54 9.92 15.56
CA ASP A 132 9.60 9.13 16.21
C ASP A 132 9.80 7.73 15.58
N TRP A 133 9.90 7.66 14.25
CA TRP A 133 9.93 6.39 13.52
C TRP A 133 11.31 6.07 12.92
N PHE A 134 11.63 4.78 12.81
CA PHE A 134 12.82 4.33 12.09
C PHE A 134 12.46 4.05 10.64
N ALA A 135 13.29 4.49 9.69
CA ALA A 135 13.06 4.29 8.26
C ALA A 135 14.21 3.56 7.58
N ALA A 136 13.84 2.56 6.77
CA ALA A 136 14.71 1.78 5.91
C ALA A 136 14.17 1.81 4.47
N ASP A 137 14.20 2.99 3.87
CA ASP A 137 13.70 3.20 2.51
C ASP A 137 14.62 2.58 1.45
N GLY A 138 14.02 2.01 0.40
CA GLY A 138 14.77 1.55 -0.77
C GLY A 138 15.49 0.21 -0.61
N ILE A 139 15.06 -0.67 0.30
CA ILE A 139 15.53 -2.07 0.35
C ILE A 139 15.29 -2.72 -1.04
N PRO A 140 16.33 -3.21 -1.73
CA PRO A 140 16.19 -3.68 -3.11
C PRO A 140 15.68 -5.13 -3.16
N LEU A 141 14.41 -5.32 -2.81
CA LEU A 141 13.74 -6.63 -2.70
C LEU A 141 12.87 -6.94 -3.92
N PHE A 142 12.94 -8.20 -4.39
CA PHE A 142 12.25 -8.70 -5.59
C PHE A 142 11.50 -10.01 -5.26
N PRO A 143 10.48 -10.40 -6.05
CA PRO A 143 9.56 -11.51 -5.73
C PRO A 143 10.15 -12.90 -6.01
N VAL A 144 11.47 -13.06 -5.96
CA VAL A 144 12.15 -14.32 -6.25
C VAL A 144 13.06 -14.65 -5.08
N ASP A 145 12.79 -15.76 -4.42
CA ASP A 145 13.54 -16.21 -3.26
C ASP A 145 14.91 -16.79 -3.65
N ASP A 146 15.72 -17.13 -2.64
CA ASP A 146 17.08 -17.62 -2.84
C ASP A 146 17.14 -19.00 -3.52
N SER A 147 16.05 -19.75 -3.51
CA SER A 147 15.89 -21.02 -4.22
C SER A 147 15.40 -20.86 -5.66
N GLY A 148 14.91 -19.66 -6.00
CA GLY A 148 14.39 -19.31 -7.32
C GLY A 148 12.87 -19.45 -7.42
N ALA A 149 12.19 -19.72 -6.31
CA ALA A 149 10.74 -19.75 -6.27
C ALA A 149 10.17 -18.33 -6.23
N SER A 150 9.00 -18.14 -6.84
CA SER A 150 8.26 -16.89 -6.77
C SER A 150 7.66 -16.71 -5.38
N ASN A 151 8.01 -15.62 -4.70
CA ASN A 151 7.41 -15.20 -3.43
C ASN A 151 7.12 -13.70 -3.47
N ALA A 152 5.85 -13.37 -3.69
CA ALA A 152 5.35 -12.00 -3.76
C ALA A 152 5.28 -11.30 -2.38
N TYR A 153 5.34 -12.06 -1.28
CA TYR A 153 5.15 -11.54 0.08
C TYR A 153 6.26 -12.03 1.02
N PRO A 154 7.53 -11.75 0.70
CA PRO A 154 8.66 -12.22 1.49
C PRO A 154 8.63 -11.61 2.90
N LEU A 155 9.04 -12.40 3.88
CA LEU A 155 9.13 -11.96 5.27
C LEU A 155 10.51 -11.37 5.59
N MET A 156 10.52 -10.31 6.37
CA MET A 156 11.69 -9.85 7.12
C MET A 156 11.36 -9.81 8.61
N LYS A 157 12.31 -10.25 9.42
CA LYS A 157 12.30 -10.04 10.86
C LYS A 157 12.80 -8.65 11.18
N VAL A 158 11.98 -7.85 11.83
CA VAL A 158 12.38 -6.56 12.41
C VAL A 158 12.66 -6.76 13.90
N SER A 159 13.82 -6.33 14.36
CA SER A 159 14.27 -6.48 15.74
C SER A 159 14.64 -5.12 16.34
N ALA A 160 14.16 -4.86 17.55
CA ALA A 160 14.59 -3.74 18.37
C ALA A 160 15.70 -4.21 19.32
N THR A 161 16.81 -3.48 19.39
CA THR A 161 17.99 -3.82 20.18
C THR A 161 18.35 -2.65 21.09
N ASP A 162 18.60 -2.93 22.37
CA ASP A 162 19.13 -1.93 23.29
C ASP A 162 20.58 -1.58 22.91
N LYS A 163 20.85 -0.30 22.66
CA LYS A 163 22.18 0.15 22.18
C LYS A 163 23.27 0.00 23.24
N THR A 164 22.92 -0.02 24.53
CA THR A 164 23.89 -0.09 25.63
C THR A 164 24.39 -1.51 25.84
N SER A 165 23.48 -2.47 25.90
CA SER A 165 23.75 -3.87 26.18
C SER A 165 23.92 -4.74 24.92
N GLY A 166 23.46 -4.26 23.77
CA GLY A 166 23.38 -5.04 22.53
C GLY A 166 22.31 -6.14 22.56
N LYS A 167 21.45 -6.17 23.59
CA LYS A 167 20.41 -7.18 23.76
C LYS A 167 19.21 -6.88 22.86
N VAL A 168 18.74 -7.87 22.11
CA VAL A 168 17.45 -7.81 21.42
C VAL A 168 16.33 -7.72 22.46
N LEU A 169 15.55 -6.64 22.39
CA LEU A 169 14.42 -6.36 23.27
C LEU A 169 13.17 -7.11 22.81
N THR A 170 12.89 -7.06 21.50
CA THR A 170 11.76 -7.73 20.86
C THR A 170 12.01 -7.86 19.36
N SER A 171 11.23 -8.72 18.69
CA SER A 171 11.22 -8.85 17.24
C SER A 171 9.87 -9.32 16.72
N THR A 172 9.54 -8.95 15.48
CA THR A 172 8.37 -9.47 14.77
C THR A 172 8.70 -9.65 13.28
N ASP A 173 8.10 -10.64 12.64
CA ASP A 173 8.24 -10.88 11.22
C ASP A 173 7.11 -10.17 10.47
N VAL A 174 7.47 -9.38 9.45
CA VAL A 174 6.55 -8.58 8.64
C VAL A 174 6.78 -8.86 7.16
N VAL A 175 5.71 -8.78 6.38
CA VAL A 175 5.80 -8.82 4.92
C VAL A 175 6.38 -7.50 4.42
N LEU A 176 7.38 -7.56 3.55
CA LEU A 176 7.84 -6.39 2.82
C LEU A 176 7.16 -6.29 1.46
N PRO A 177 6.81 -5.08 1.01
CA PRO A 177 6.31 -4.90 -0.34
C PRO A 177 7.42 -5.19 -1.35
N VAL A 178 7.09 -5.99 -2.37
CA VAL A 178 7.91 -6.12 -3.58
C VAL A 178 7.23 -5.34 -4.69
N SER A 179 8.01 -4.53 -5.39
CA SER A 179 7.53 -3.82 -6.59
C SER A 179 7.87 -4.64 -7.82
N SER A 180 7.13 -5.71 -8.02
CA SER A 180 7.19 -6.52 -9.23
C SER A 180 5.86 -6.49 -9.94
N GLU A 181 5.92 -6.60 -11.27
CA GLU A 181 4.78 -6.91 -12.13
C GLU A 181 3.90 -5.71 -12.53
N ALA A 182 4.34 -5.01 -13.58
CA ALA A 182 3.45 -4.34 -14.53
C ALA A 182 3.48 -5.14 -15.84
N ASP A 183 2.41 -5.88 -16.13
CA ASP A 183 2.40 -6.88 -17.21
C ASP A 183 1.86 -6.28 -18.52
N CYS A 184 2.64 -5.39 -19.13
CA CYS A 184 2.24 -4.75 -20.38
C CYS A 184 2.28 -5.70 -21.59
N GLN A 185 2.90 -6.88 -21.46
CA GLN A 185 3.17 -7.77 -22.58
C GLN A 185 1.91 -8.46 -23.11
N ASN A 186 0.86 -8.58 -22.29
CA ASN A 186 -0.43 -9.13 -22.71
C ASN A 186 -1.03 -8.36 -23.89
N CYS A 187 -0.77 -7.05 -23.98
CA CYS A 187 -1.33 -6.16 -25.00
C CYS A 187 -0.30 -5.58 -25.96
N HIS A 188 0.93 -5.30 -25.49
CA HIS A 188 1.96 -4.61 -26.27
C HIS A 188 2.98 -5.55 -26.94
N ALA A 189 2.93 -6.86 -26.68
CA ALA A 189 3.68 -7.83 -27.49
C ALA A 189 3.08 -7.98 -28.90
N ASP A 190 3.84 -8.56 -29.83
CA ASP A 190 3.33 -8.92 -31.15
C ASP A 190 2.20 -9.97 -31.01
N PRO A 191 1.13 -9.95 -31.82
CA PRO A 191 0.09 -10.98 -31.78
C PRO A 191 0.60 -12.39 -32.15
N GLY A 192 1.77 -12.48 -32.80
CA GLY A 192 2.46 -13.75 -33.05
C GLY A 192 3.24 -14.28 -31.85
N ASP A 193 3.36 -13.49 -30.77
CA ASP A 193 3.88 -13.91 -29.48
C ASP A 193 2.72 -14.30 -28.53
N ALA A 194 3.00 -14.69 -27.28
CA ALA A 194 2.00 -15.16 -26.31
C ALA A 194 0.99 -14.09 -25.80
N GLY A 195 0.94 -12.90 -26.40
CA GLY A 195 0.02 -11.82 -26.05
C GLY A 195 -1.16 -11.69 -27.04
N ASN A 196 -2.18 -10.91 -26.68
CA ASN A 196 -3.31 -10.63 -27.58
C ASN A 196 -2.97 -9.59 -28.68
N GLY A 197 -1.83 -8.89 -28.52
CA GLY A 197 -1.32 -7.88 -29.45
C GLY A 197 -2.29 -6.73 -29.75
N ILE A 198 -3.27 -6.50 -28.86
CA ILE A 198 -4.31 -5.49 -29.06
C ILE A 198 -3.70 -4.09 -29.18
N ALA A 199 -2.68 -3.74 -28.39
CA ALA A 199 -2.06 -2.41 -28.50
C ALA A 199 -1.28 -2.23 -29.81
N SER A 200 -0.78 -3.33 -30.40
CA SER A 200 -0.06 -3.30 -31.69
C SER A 200 -1.00 -3.15 -32.89
N THR A 201 -2.24 -3.64 -32.76
CA THR A 201 -3.26 -3.62 -33.83
C THR A 201 -4.18 -2.40 -33.74
N PHE A 202 -4.49 -1.93 -32.53
CA PHE A 202 -5.36 -0.78 -32.27
C PHE A 202 -4.60 0.54 -32.06
N ALA A 203 -3.30 0.57 -32.38
CA ALA A 203 -2.46 1.75 -32.22
C ALA A 203 -2.99 3.00 -32.94
N GLY A 204 -3.72 2.83 -34.05
CA GLY A 204 -4.22 3.92 -34.89
C GLY A 204 -3.11 4.73 -35.59
N THR A 205 -1.85 4.32 -35.43
CA THR A 205 -0.67 4.84 -36.12
C THR A 205 0.23 3.67 -36.48
N ALA A 206 0.90 3.74 -37.62
CA ALA A 206 1.83 2.70 -38.03
C ALA A 206 3.17 2.86 -37.29
N PHE A 207 3.73 1.75 -36.82
CA PHE A 207 5.04 1.70 -36.17
C PHE A 207 5.66 0.29 -36.31
N SER A 208 6.97 0.17 -36.09
CA SER A 208 7.65 -1.12 -36.16
C SER A 208 7.46 -1.92 -34.87
N VAL A 209 6.83 -3.09 -34.98
CA VAL A 209 6.65 -4.04 -33.88
C VAL A 209 7.83 -5.03 -33.87
N ILE A 210 8.47 -5.22 -32.71
CA ILE A 210 9.46 -6.27 -32.49
C ILE A 210 8.80 -7.49 -31.85
N ARG A 211 9.23 -8.68 -32.26
CA ARG A 211 8.84 -9.97 -31.67
C ARG A 211 9.79 -10.39 -30.56
N ALA A 212 9.30 -11.20 -29.63
CA ALA A 212 10.09 -11.77 -28.54
C ALA A 212 11.39 -12.45 -29.03
N ALA A 213 11.33 -13.17 -30.15
CA ALA A 213 12.51 -13.83 -30.74
C ALA A 213 13.69 -12.88 -31.03
N ASN A 214 13.41 -11.60 -31.28
CA ASN A 214 14.39 -10.58 -31.63
C ASN A 214 14.69 -9.60 -30.49
N ALA A 215 14.00 -9.75 -29.35
CA ALA A 215 14.21 -8.89 -28.18
C ALA A 215 15.45 -9.33 -27.38
N PRO A 216 16.06 -8.42 -26.59
CA PRO A 216 17.16 -8.76 -25.71
C PRO A 216 16.72 -9.65 -24.55
N GLU A 217 17.63 -10.49 -24.07
CA GLU A 217 17.52 -11.24 -22.81
C GLU A 217 17.87 -10.36 -21.59
N PRO A 218 17.49 -10.76 -20.37
CA PRO A 218 16.51 -11.81 -20.04
C PRO A 218 15.07 -11.28 -20.22
N GLU A 219 14.07 -12.18 -20.23
CA GLU A 219 12.65 -11.82 -20.37
C GLU A 219 12.28 -11.20 -21.73
N LYS A 220 12.68 -11.87 -22.81
CA LYS A 220 12.43 -11.46 -24.21
C LYS A 220 11.03 -10.91 -24.50
N LEU A 221 9.98 -11.56 -24.01
CA LEU A 221 8.60 -11.12 -24.26
C LEU A 221 8.31 -9.76 -23.62
N LEU A 222 8.73 -9.58 -22.36
CA LEU A 222 8.57 -8.32 -21.64
C LEU A 222 9.42 -7.21 -22.27
N ASN A 223 10.64 -7.53 -22.72
CA ASN A 223 11.49 -6.57 -23.41
C ASN A 223 10.94 -6.18 -24.80
N ALA A 224 10.35 -7.13 -25.53
CA ALA A 224 9.64 -6.83 -26.78
C ALA A 224 8.49 -5.85 -26.52
N ALA A 225 7.68 -6.09 -25.50
CA ALA A 225 6.59 -5.20 -25.11
C ALA A 225 7.09 -3.79 -24.72
N LYS A 226 8.16 -3.68 -23.92
CA LYS A 226 8.78 -2.39 -23.56
C LYS A 226 9.25 -1.62 -24.80
N ILE A 227 9.92 -2.29 -25.75
CA ILE A 227 10.37 -1.66 -27.01
C ILE A 227 9.17 -1.22 -27.85
N ASN A 228 8.13 -2.05 -27.95
CA ASN A 228 6.92 -1.72 -28.71
C ASN A 228 6.18 -0.51 -28.11
N ILE A 229 6.13 -0.38 -26.78
CA ILE A 229 5.58 0.79 -26.09
C ILE A 229 6.36 2.06 -26.47
N LEU A 230 7.69 2.03 -26.41
CA LEU A 230 8.52 3.18 -26.75
C LEU A 230 8.39 3.57 -28.23
N ARG A 231 8.37 2.60 -29.15
CA ARG A 231 8.19 2.86 -30.58
C ARG A 231 6.80 3.39 -30.90
N LEU A 232 5.76 2.90 -30.23
CA LEU A 232 4.41 3.43 -30.35
C LEU A 232 4.34 4.86 -29.83
N HIS A 233 4.97 5.14 -28.69
CA HIS A 233 5.07 6.47 -28.12
C HIS A 233 5.78 7.43 -29.09
N ASP A 234 6.93 7.04 -29.63
CA ASP A 234 7.68 7.77 -30.65
C ASP A 234 6.82 8.04 -31.91
N ALA A 235 6.10 7.04 -32.42
CA ALA A 235 5.24 7.21 -33.58
C ALA A 235 4.06 8.18 -33.35
N LYS A 236 3.55 8.27 -32.11
CA LYS A 236 2.44 9.19 -31.76
C LYS A 236 2.91 10.59 -31.39
N HIS A 237 4.08 10.70 -30.77
CA HIS A 237 4.49 11.92 -30.06
C HIS A 237 5.85 12.45 -30.49
N GLY A 238 6.67 11.68 -31.21
CA GLY A 238 8.04 12.00 -31.59
C GLY A 238 8.20 13.30 -32.37
N ALA A 239 7.22 13.64 -33.21
CA ALA A 239 7.17 14.92 -33.93
C ALA A 239 7.06 16.17 -33.00
N LYS A 240 6.68 15.97 -31.73
CA LYS A 240 6.49 17.03 -30.73
C LYS A 240 7.60 17.05 -29.67
N TYR A 241 8.61 16.20 -29.79
CA TYR A 241 9.71 16.18 -28.84
C TYR A 241 10.50 17.49 -28.90
N THR A 242 10.92 17.94 -27.72
CA THR A 242 11.65 19.20 -27.56
C THR A 242 12.80 19.02 -26.58
N SER A 243 13.84 19.82 -26.78
CA SER A 243 14.98 19.95 -25.87
C SER A 243 14.53 20.52 -24.52
N SER A 244 15.03 19.94 -23.43
CA SER A 244 14.74 20.42 -22.08
C SER A 244 15.35 21.80 -21.82
N ILE A 245 16.52 22.11 -22.41
CA ILE A 245 17.27 23.35 -22.18
C ILE A 245 16.55 24.56 -22.78
N ASP A 246 16.27 24.50 -24.09
CA ASP A 246 15.86 25.65 -24.89
C ASP A 246 14.51 25.47 -25.58
N GLY A 247 13.85 24.32 -25.39
CA GLY A 247 12.53 24.03 -25.97
C GLY A 247 12.55 23.85 -27.49
N LYS A 248 13.73 23.82 -28.13
CA LYS A 248 13.82 23.61 -29.58
C LYS A 248 13.37 22.20 -29.96
N PRO A 249 12.84 22.01 -31.18
CA PRO A 249 12.47 20.69 -31.67
C PRO A 249 13.65 19.69 -31.59
N ALA A 250 13.39 18.52 -31.03
CA ALA A 250 14.28 17.36 -30.96
C ALA A 250 13.50 16.14 -31.50
N VAL A 251 13.09 16.25 -32.76
CA VAL A 251 12.09 15.37 -33.37
C VAL A 251 12.65 13.97 -33.56
N CYS A 252 11.90 12.96 -33.13
CA CYS A 252 12.18 11.57 -33.50
C CYS A 252 11.66 11.28 -34.92
N ASP A 253 12.56 10.89 -35.83
CA ASP A 253 12.27 10.43 -37.18
C ASP A 253 12.77 8.99 -37.39
N ALA A 254 12.11 8.05 -36.71
CA ALA A 254 12.39 6.61 -36.84
C ALA A 254 12.16 6.07 -38.27
N ALA A 255 11.41 6.78 -39.12
CA ALA A 255 11.13 6.38 -40.49
C ALA A 255 12.32 6.66 -41.41
N ALA A 256 12.94 7.84 -41.30
CA ALA A 256 14.14 8.17 -42.05
C ALA A 256 15.41 7.56 -41.43
N ASN A 257 15.48 7.47 -40.10
CA ASN A 257 16.61 6.94 -39.37
C ASN A 257 16.14 6.05 -38.20
N PRO A 258 16.08 4.71 -38.38
CA PRO A 258 15.68 3.80 -37.31
C PRO A 258 16.56 3.88 -36.05
N ALA A 259 17.79 4.38 -36.17
CA ALA A 259 18.73 4.58 -35.07
C ALA A 259 18.79 6.05 -34.60
N ASP A 260 17.78 6.85 -34.91
CA ASP A 260 17.70 8.26 -34.49
C ASP A 260 17.84 8.38 -32.96
N PRO A 261 18.87 9.09 -32.46
CA PRO A 261 19.11 9.24 -31.03
C PRO A 261 18.03 10.04 -30.30
N ASP A 262 17.17 10.78 -31.00
CA ASP A 262 16.06 11.53 -30.39
C ASP A 262 14.82 10.66 -30.13
N CYS A 263 14.71 9.50 -30.78
CA CYS A 263 13.68 8.50 -30.49
C CYS A 263 13.91 7.84 -29.12
N LEU A 264 12.87 7.77 -28.28
CA LEU A 264 12.96 7.15 -26.95
C LEU A 264 13.29 5.67 -27.04
N ALA A 265 12.82 4.98 -28.08
CA ALA A 265 13.14 3.57 -28.31
C ALA A 265 14.65 3.29 -28.45
N ASN A 266 15.44 4.32 -28.78
CA ASN A 266 16.89 4.24 -28.91
C ASN A 266 17.64 4.78 -27.67
N GLN A 267 16.91 5.21 -26.65
CA GLN A 267 17.46 5.76 -25.40
C GLN A 267 17.34 4.72 -24.28
N VAL A 268 18.37 3.93 -24.04
CA VAL A 268 18.35 2.93 -22.96
C VAL A 268 19.27 3.34 -21.81
N PRO A 269 18.80 3.37 -20.55
CA PRO A 269 17.40 3.13 -20.11
C PRO A 269 16.47 4.35 -20.30
N VAL A 270 15.15 4.12 -20.33
CA VAL A 270 14.11 5.17 -20.30
C VAL A 270 13.43 5.20 -18.94
N GLN A 271 13.27 6.39 -18.36
CA GLN A 271 12.45 6.60 -17.17
C GLN A 271 11.28 7.52 -17.53
N CYS A 272 10.06 6.96 -17.62
CA CYS A 272 8.85 7.70 -17.98
C CYS A 272 8.63 8.92 -17.08
N SER A 273 8.96 8.80 -15.79
CA SER A 273 8.77 9.87 -14.80
C SER A 273 9.69 11.08 -14.97
N GLN A 274 10.67 11.00 -15.88
CA GLN A 274 11.46 12.15 -16.31
C GLN A 274 10.59 13.20 -17.02
N CYS A 275 9.57 12.75 -17.76
CA CYS A 275 8.59 13.61 -18.42
C CYS A 275 7.24 13.57 -17.71
N HIS A 276 6.75 12.38 -17.36
CA HIS A 276 5.44 12.17 -16.76
C HIS A 276 5.53 12.09 -15.23
N TYR A 277 5.44 13.23 -14.54
CA TYR A 277 5.61 13.29 -13.08
C TYR A 277 4.85 12.19 -12.30
N SER A 278 5.52 11.61 -11.30
CA SER A 278 4.94 10.66 -10.36
C SER A 278 5.36 11.03 -8.94
N PRO A 279 4.41 11.40 -8.05
CA PRO A 279 4.74 11.68 -6.65
C PRO A 279 5.43 10.51 -5.92
N ALA A 280 5.14 9.26 -6.29
CA ALA A 280 5.77 8.09 -5.69
C ALA A 280 7.27 7.95 -6.01
N LEU A 281 7.73 8.56 -7.11
CA LEU A 281 9.15 8.57 -7.50
C LEU A 281 9.82 9.93 -7.23
N ASP A 282 9.09 10.90 -6.67
CA ASP A 282 9.64 12.15 -6.18
C ASP A 282 10.16 11.97 -4.75
N LEU A 283 11.30 11.29 -4.64
CA LEU A 283 11.89 10.97 -3.34
C LEU A 283 12.33 12.23 -2.56
N ALA A 284 12.63 13.32 -3.27
CA ALA A 284 12.94 14.62 -2.66
C ALA A 284 11.68 15.40 -2.27
N GLN A 285 10.50 14.99 -2.75
CA GLN A 285 9.19 15.55 -2.42
C GLN A 285 9.05 17.06 -2.74
N VAL A 286 9.67 17.49 -3.84
CA VAL A 286 9.72 18.90 -4.27
C VAL A 286 8.62 19.26 -5.29
N GLY A 287 7.84 18.29 -5.75
CA GLY A 287 6.85 18.46 -6.80
C GLY A 287 7.42 18.31 -8.22
N PRO A 288 6.58 18.51 -9.25
CA PRO A 288 7.01 18.41 -10.65
C PRO A 288 7.98 19.54 -11.01
N ILE A 289 9.11 19.18 -11.64
CA ILE A 289 10.13 20.14 -12.06
C ILE A 289 10.60 19.97 -13.51
N ASN A 290 11.03 21.08 -14.12
CA ASN A 290 11.79 21.06 -15.37
C ASN A 290 13.26 21.30 -15.05
N ASP A 291 14.13 20.38 -15.47
CA ASP A 291 15.55 20.44 -15.14
C ASP A 291 16.37 20.73 -16.41
N THR A 292 16.67 22.01 -16.63
CA THR A 292 17.51 22.43 -17.77
C THR A 292 19.00 22.11 -17.57
N LYS A 293 19.41 21.80 -16.34
CA LYS A 293 20.82 21.54 -16.00
C LYS A 293 21.24 20.10 -16.29
N GLN A 294 20.27 19.19 -16.47
CA GLN A 294 20.50 17.80 -16.91
C GLN A 294 20.74 17.66 -18.43
N GLY A 295 20.86 18.76 -19.16
CA GLY A 295 21.10 18.75 -20.61
C GLY A 295 19.82 18.70 -21.45
N ILE A 296 19.97 18.44 -22.76
CA ILE A 296 18.86 18.49 -23.74
C ILE A 296 17.74 17.48 -23.47
N LYS A 297 18.00 16.46 -22.65
CA LYS A 297 17.05 15.42 -22.24
C LYS A 297 16.73 15.49 -20.75
N GLY A 298 16.97 16.61 -20.07
CA GLY A 298 16.61 16.74 -18.65
C GLY A 298 15.12 16.62 -18.36
N ARG A 299 14.73 16.59 -17.09
CA ARG A 299 13.30 16.51 -16.69
C ARG A 299 12.42 17.60 -17.31
N GLN A 300 11.19 17.23 -17.66
CA GLN A 300 10.19 18.13 -18.28
C GLN A 300 8.80 18.01 -17.61
N GLN A 301 8.76 17.78 -16.30
CA GLN A 301 7.57 17.29 -15.60
C GLN A 301 6.38 18.25 -15.54
N THR A 302 6.58 19.55 -15.83
CA THR A 302 5.48 20.52 -15.90
C THR A 302 4.96 20.75 -17.32
N ARG A 303 5.62 20.16 -18.33
CA ARG A 303 5.20 20.24 -19.75
C ARG A 303 4.26 19.10 -20.15
N HIS A 304 4.20 18.04 -19.35
CA HIS A 304 3.47 16.82 -19.64
C HIS A 304 2.49 16.50 -18.51
N ILE A 305 1.46 15.72 -18.83
CA ILE A 305 0.57 15.12 -17.83
C ILE A 305 1.35 14.14 -16.94
N SER A 306 0.87 13.86 -15.73
CA SER A 306 1.47 12.89 -14.81
C SER A 306 1.50 11.48 -15.38
N MET A 307 2.28 10.59 -14.74
CA MET A 307 2.28 9.16 -15.02
C MET A 307 0.89 8.54 -14.79
N SER A 308 0.18 8.95 -13.73
CA SER A 308 -1.16 8.44 -13.44
C SER A 308 -2.14 8.78 -14.56
N ARG A 309 -2.15 10.03 -15.04
CA ARG A 309 -3.04 10.44 -16.13
C ARG A 309 -2.64 9.79 -17.45
N ALA A 310 -1.34 9.66 -17.72
CA ALA A 310 -0.83 9.00 -18.92
C ALA A 310 -1.23 7.52 -18.97
N MET A 311 -1.21 6.81 -17.84
CA MET A 311 -1.68 5.41 -17.79
C MET A 311 -3.20 5.34 -17.72
N HIS A 312 -3.81 5.81 -16.64
CA HIS A 312 -5.21 5.52 -16.35
C HIS A 312 -6.17 6.17 -17.34
N ALA A 313 -6.06 7.49 -17.54
CA ALA A 313 -6.99 8.20 -18.40
C ALA A 313 -6.84 7.80 -19.88
N PHE A 314 -5.62 7.55 -20.36
CA PHE A 314 -5.44 7.08 -21.74
C PHE A 314 -6.02 5.69 -21.96
N HIS A 315 -5.67 4.74 -21.09
CA HIS A 315 -6.09 3.35 -21.21
C HIS A 315 -7.60 3.17 -20.95
N GLY A 316 -8.17 3.89 -19.97
CA GLY A 316 -9.60 3.84 -19.65
C GLY A 316 -10.53 4.25 -20.80
N ARG A 317 -10.05 5.11 -21.72
CA ARG A 317 -10.81 5.52 -22.91
C ARG A 317 -10.72 4.55 -24.08
N GLN A 318 -9.84 3.55 -24.02
CA GLN A 318 -9.64 2.63 -25.15
C GLN A 318 -10.80 1.63 -25.22
N LYS A 319 -11.17 1.28 -26.46
CA LYS A 319 -12.20 0.29 -26.76
C LYS A 319 -11.62 -0.79 -27.66
N ASP A 320 -12.11 -2.02 -27.50
CA ASP A 320 -11.80 -3.13 -28.39
C ASP A 320 -12.50 -3.00 -29.76
N GLY A 321 -12.23 -3.94 -30.67
CA GLY A 321 -12.83 -3.96 -32.01
C GLY A 321 -14.35 -4.13 -32.04
N ASN A 322 -14.96 -4.53 -30.91
CA ASN A 322 -16.41 -4.65 -30.74
C ASN A 322 -17.02 -3.41 -30.06
N GLY A 323 -16.21 -2.39 -29.75
CA GLY A 323 -16.64 -1.17 -29.07
C GLY A 323 -16.81 -1.29 -27.55
N LYS A 324 -16.40 -2.40 -26.94
CA LYS A 324 -16.38 -2.58 -25.48
C LYS A 324 -15.16 -1.86 -24.89
N GLN A 325 -15.26 -1.32 -23.69
CA GLN A 325 -14.08 -0.81 -22.97
C GLN A 325 -13.02 -1.90 -22.88
N LEU A 326 -11.77 -1.53 -23.18
CA LEU A 326 -10.62 -2.43 -23.06
C LEU A 326 -10.42 -2.85 -21.60
N PHE A 327 -10.60 -1.89 -20.68
CA PHE A 327 -10.53 -2.09 -19.24
C PHE A 327 -11.95 -1.93 -18.68
N PRO A 328 -12.67 -3.02 -18.35
CA PRO A 328 -14.07 -2.97 -17.96
C PRO A 328 -14.30 -2.30 -16.60
N ASP A 329 -15.33 -1.46 -16.51
CA ASP A 329 -15.81 -0.93 -15.23
C ASP A 329 -16.39 -2.06 -14.36
N MET A 330 -16.05 -2.05 -13.07
CA MET A 330 -16.63 -2.94 -12.08
C MET A 330 -18.05 -2.50 -11.75
N PRO A 331 -19.06 -3.39 -11.83
CA PRO A 331 -20.41 -3.06 -11.38
C PRO A 331 -20.44 -2.68 -9.91
N ALA A 332 -21.38 -1.81 -9.53
CA ALA A 332 -21.56 -1.38 -8.15
C ALA A 332 -21.72 -2.58 -7.19
N PRO A 333 -21.26 -2.50 -5.93
CA PRO A 333 -21.33 -3.59 -4.95
C PRO A 333 -22.71 -4.24 -4.76
N THR A 334 -23.81 -3.53 -5.05
CA THR A 334 -25.18 -4.04 -4.96
C THR A 334 -25.64 -4.82 -6.20
N SER A 335 -24.82 -4.89 -7.24
CA SER A 335 -25.14 -5.61 -8.48
C SER A 335 -25.32 -7.11 -8.21
N ALA A 336 -26.30 -7.74 -8.88
CA ALA A 336 -26.51 -9.19 -8.78
C ALA A 336 -25.32 -10.02 -9.33
N ALA A 337 -24.45 -9.42 -10.14
CA ALA A 337 -23.22 -10.07 -10.62
C ALA A 337 -22.10 -10.11 -9.56
N ARG A 338 -22.18 -9.26 -8.54
CA ARG A 338 -21.21 -9.17 -7.45
C ARG A 338 -21.55 -10.19 -6.36
N SER A 339 -20.55 -10.55 -5.57
CA SER A 339 -20.76 -11.35 -4.37
C SER A 339 -21.68 -10.60 -3.38
N SER A 340 -22.71 -11.29 -2.89
CA SER A 340 -23.63 -10.76 -1.86
C SER A 340 -23.15 -11.02 -0.42
N GLY A 341 -21.90 -11.49 -0.28
CA GLY A 341 -21.26 -11.98 0.93
C GLY A 341 -19.74 -11.71 0.92
N PRO A 342 -18.99 -12.23 1.91
CA PRO A 342 -17.62 -11.80 2.19
C PRO A 342 -16.58 -12.17 1.12
N ALA A 343 -16.81 -13.19 0.29
CA ALA A 343 -15.81 -13.62 -0.68
C ALA A 343 -16.05 -13.03 -2.08
N VAL A 344 -15.04 -12.32 -2.61
CA VAL A 344 -14.96 -11.90 -4.03
C VAL A 344 -15.17 -13.13 -4.92
N ASN A 345 -16.09 -13.04 -5.87
CA ASN A 345 -16.41 -14.13 -6.78
C ASN A 345 -15.55 -14.13 -8.06
N ASP A 346 -15.67 -15.19 -8.88
CA ASP A 346 -14.90 -15.33 -10.12
C ASP A 346 -15.12 -14.20 -11.13
N PHE A 347 -16.33 -13.61 -11.16
CA PHE A 347 -16.62 -12.48 -12.03
C PHE A 347 -15.84 -11.23 -11.60
N GLU A 348 -15.83 -10.94 -10.31
CA GLU A 348 -15.07 -9.82 -9.74
C GLU A 348 -13.56 -10.00 -9.91
N LEU A 349 -13.05 -11.22 -9.69
CA LEU A 349 -11.66 -11.57 -9.96
C LEU A 349 -11.31 -11.38 -11.44
N GLY A 350 -12.16 -11.86 -12.35
CA GLY A 350 -11.95 -11.67 -13.79
C GLY A 350 -11.87 -10.20 -14.19
N VAL A 351 -12.75 -9.34 -13.65
CA VAL A 351 -12.69 -7.89 -13.91
C VAL A 351 -11.43 -7.27 -13.28
N LEU A 352 -10.97 -7.72 -12.12
CA LEU A 352 -9.70 -7.25 -11.53
C LEU A 352 -8.50 -7.63 -12.39
N GLU A 353 -8.44 -8.88 -12.85
CA GLU A 353 -7.42 -9.40 -13.77
C GLU A 353 -7.45 -8.68 -15.12
N ASP A 354 -8.62 -8.36 -15.65
CA ASP A 354 -8.78 -7.57 -16.87
C ASP A 354 -8.49 -6.07 -16.67
N THR A 355 -8.35 -5.59 -15.43
CA THR A 355 -8.14 -4.17 -15.10
C THR A 355 -6.89 -3.87 -14.28
N CYS A 356 -7.07 -3.67 -12.98
CA CYS A 356 -6.06 -3.11 -12.10
C CYS A 356 -4.86 -4.04 -12.00
N TYR A 357 -5.09 -5.36 -11.97
CA TYR A 357 -4.06 -6.39 -11.90
C TYR A 357 -3.32 -6.61 -13.22
N GLN A 358 -3.64 -5.89 -14.30
CA GLN A 358 -2.70 -5.81 -15.43
C GLN A 358 -1.44 -5.00 -15.08
N CYS A 359 -1.52 -4.09 -14.10
CA CYS A 359 -0.45 -3.12 -13.81
C CYS A 359 -0.08 -3.00 -12.32
N HIS A 360 -1.01 -3.17 -11.40
CA HIS A 360 -0.84 -2.86 -9.98
C HIS A 360 -0.93 -4.10 -9.09
N PRO A 361 0.15 -4.36 -8.37
CA PRO A 361 1.24 -5.22 -8.82
C PRO A 361 0.64 -6.54 -9.33
N GLY A 362 0.28 -6.53 -10.61
CA GLY A 362 0.02 -7.74 -11.38
C GLY A 362 -1.05 -8.74 -10.92
N LYS A 363 -1.19 -9.78 -11.75
CA LYS A 363 -2.10 -10.92 -11.52
C LYS A 363 -1.51 -11.94 -10.56
N ASN A 364 -0.17 -11.95 -10.40
CA ASN A 364 0.51 -12.85 -9.47
C ASN A 364 0.73 -12.20 -8.10
N THR A 365 1.17 -10.94 -8.06
CA THR A 365 1.52 -10.26 -6.80
C THR A 365 0.30 -9.70 -6.06
N GLN A 366 -0.84 -9.46 -6.74
CA GLN A 366 -2.16 -9.15 -6.15
C GLN A 366 -2.12 -8.31 -4.86
N CYS A 367 -2.06 -6.97 -5.00
CA CYS A 367 -1.91 -6.11 -3.81
C CYS A 367 -3.08 -6.21 -2.81
N LEU A 368 -4.32 -6.33 -3.29
CA LEU A 368 -5.52 -6.30 -2.46
C LEU A 368 -5.89 -7.71 -2.01
N ARG A 369 -5.57 -8.01 -0.74
CA ARG A 369 -5.66 -9.37 -0.17
C ARG A 369 -6.05 -9.42 1.31
N GLY A 370 -6.36 -8.28 1.92
CA GLY A 370 -6.70 -8.19 3.34
C GLY A 370 -8.20 -8.39 3.66
N ALA A 371 -8.61 -7.84 4.81
CA ALA A 371 -9.97 -7.88 5.32
C ALA A 371 -10.99 -7.22 4.38
N MET A 372 -10.59 -6.17 3.64
CA MET A 372 -11.46 -5.51 2.66
C MET A 372 -11.76 -6.44 1.46
N PHE A 373 -10.74 -7.12 0.94
CA PHE A 373 -10.93 -8.15 -0.10
C PHE A 373 -11.85 -9.26 0.41
N SER A 374 -11.60 -9.73 1.63
CA SER A 374 -12.46 -10.69 2.35
C SER A 374 -13.84 -10.14 2.75
N GLY A 375 -14.13 -8.89 2.44
CA GLY A 375 -15.43 -8.25 2.61
C GLY A 375 -16.16 -8.02 1.29
N GLY A 376 -15.63 -8.50 0.16
CA GLY A 376 -16.16 -8.27 -1.18
C GLY A 376 -15.88 -6.86 -1.73
N VAL A 377 -14.94 -6.11 -1.13
CA VAL A 377 -14.51 -4.78 -1.60
C VAL A 377 -13.32 -4.93 -2.53
N VAL A 378 -13.38 -4.30 -3.71
CA VAL A 378 -12.32 -4.33 -4.72
C VAL A 378 -11.76 -2.94 -5.01
N CYS A 379 -10.71 -2.86 -5.84
CA CYS A 379 -9.99 -1.62 -6.15
C CYS A 379 -10.91 -0.46 -6.58
N GLN A 380 -11.87 -0.74 -7.47
CA GLN A 380 -12.77 0.29 -8.03
C GLN A 380 -13.79 0.82 -7.01
N ASP A 381 -14.10 0.06 -5.96
CA ASP A 381 -14.98 0.51 -4.87
C ASP A 381 -14.32 1.59 -4.01
N CYS A 382 -12.98 1.62 -4.01
CA CYS A 382 -12.18 2.59 -3.26
C CYS A 382 -11.71 3.74 -4.17
N HIS A 383 -11.09 3.42 -5.31
CA HIS A 383 -10.37 4.39 -6.14
C HIS A 383 -11.18 4.93 -7.33
N GLY A 384 -12.24 4.24 -7.73
CA GLY A 384 -12.92 4.47 -9.00
C GLY A 384 -12.32 3.68 -10.17
N ASN A 385 -12.89 3.86 -11.35
CA ASN A 385 -12.41 3.30 -12.60
C ASN A 385 -11.20 4.05 -13.18
N MET A 386 -10.67 3.54 -14.30
CA MET A 386 -9.47 4.07 -14.95
C MET A 386 -9.60 5.56 -15.33
N GLU A 387 -10.77 6.01 -15.80
CA GLU A 387 -10.96 7.42 -16.16
C GLU A 387 -11.03 8.33 -14.93
N GLN A 388 -11.69 7.89 -13.85
CA GLN A 388 -11.74 8.61 -12.57
C GLN A 388 -10.36 8.71 -11.92
N VAL A 389 -9.58 7.62 -11.90
CA VAL A 389 -8.20 7.63 -11.37
C VAL A 389 -7.29 8.53 -12.21
N GLY A 390 -7.46 8.55 -13.53
CA GLY A 390 -6.71 9.42 -14.43
C GLY A 390 -7.13 10.90 -14.43
N ASN A 391 -8.22 11.26 -13.74
CA ASN A 391 -8.70 12.63 -13.63
C ASN A 391 -7.96 13.42 -12.53
N ASP A 392 -6.66 13.61 -12.72
CA ASP A 392 -5.80 14.21 -11.70
C ASP A 392 -5.43 15.68 -11.93
N PHE A 393 -4.68 16.22 -10.95
CA PHE A 393 -4.19 17.60 -10.88
C PHE A 393 -3.32 18.07 -12.06
N THR A 394 -2.86 17.19 -12.94
CA THR A 394 -2.01 17.56 -14.09
C THR A 394 -2.78 17.76 -15.39
N GLY A 395 -4.11 17.59 -15.38
CA GLY A 395 -4.91 17.55 -16.60
C GLY A 395 -4.87 18.79 -17.49
N LYS A 396 -4.38 19.92 -16.98
CA LYS A 396 -4.23 21.19 -17.70
C LYS A 396 -2.81 21.44 -18.23
N LEU A 397 -1.79 20.71 -17.76
CA LEU A 397 -0.37 20.98 -18.07
C LEU A 397 -0.07 20.94 -19.56
N ALA A 398 -0.56 19.93 -20.27
CA ALA A 398 -0.37 19.79 -21.71
C ALA A 398 -1.00 20.93 -22.54
N SER A 399 -1.95 21.68 -21.96
CA SER A 399 -2.58 22.87 -22.57
C SER A 399 -1.98 24.19 -22.06
N GLY A 400 -0.93 24.16 -21.24
CA GLY A 400 -0.33 25.33 -20.62
C GLY A 400 -1.10 25.88 -19.40
N GLY A 401 -2.19 25.24 -18.99
CA GLY A 401 -2.83 25.54 -17.71
C GLY A 401 -2.08 24.82 -16.60
N GLY A 402 -1.72 25.54 -15.52
CA GLY A 402 -0.95 24.97 -14.42
C GLY A 402 -1.65 23.81 -13.68
N LEU A 403 -1.07 23.42 -12.54
CA LEU A 403 -1.62 22.37 -11.69
C LEU A 403 -3.01 22.73 -11.15
N ASP A 404 -3.90 21.75 -11.08
CA ASP A 404 -5.26 21.86 -10.56
C ASP A 404 -5.41 21.07 -9.26
N LEU A 405 -5.03 21.68 -8.14
CA LEU A 405 -5.04 21.04 -6.82
C LEU A 405 -6.44 20.83 -6.24
N THR A 406 -7.50 21.21 -6.95
CA THR A 406 -8.87 20.82 -6.60
C THR A 406 -9.15 19.37 -6.97
N LYS A 407 -8.30 18.76 -7.80
CA LYS A 407 -8.36 17.36 -8.18
C LYS A 407 -7.42 16.51 -7.35
N ARG A 408 -7.63 15.20 -7.40
CA ARG A 408 -6.78 14.24 -6.72
C ARG A 408 -5.32 14.35 -7.16
N VAL A 409 -4.43 14.19 -6.20
CA VAL A 409 -2.99 13.99 -6.41
C VAL A 409 -2.71 12.50 -6.20
N PRO A 410 -2.28 11.74 -7.22
CA PRO A 410 -1.95 10.32 -7.06
C PRO A 410 -0.95 10.12 -5.91
N TRP A 411 -1.08 9.07 -5.10
CA TRP A 411 -0.22 8.77 -3.93
C TRP A 411 -0.40 9.68 -2.71
N ALA A 412 -1.02 10.85 -2.88
CA ALA A 412 -1.27 11.82 -1.80
C ALA A 412 -2.77 12.04 -1.52
N SER A 413 -3.65 11.61 -2.43
CA SER A 413 -5.11 11.70 -2.30
C SER A 413 -5.72 10.30 -2.45
N GLU A 414 -5.66 9.54 -1.37
CA GLU A 414 -6.15 8.16 -1.31
C GLU A 414 -7.44 8.05 -0.48
N PRO A 415 -8.25 7.00 -0.71
CA PRO A 415 -9.41 6.68 0.13
C PRO A 415 -9.01 6.52 1.60
N LYS A 416 -9.94 6.89 2.48
CA LYS A 416 -9.72 6.90 3.92
C LYS A 416 -10.59 5.85 4.61
N CYS A 417 -10.21 5.46 5.82
CA CYS A 417 -11.02 4.63 6.72
C CYS A 417 -12.41 5.25 6.87
N GLN A 418 -12.49 6.55 7.16
CA GLN A 418 -13.75 7.30 7.26
C GLN A 418 -14.53 7.44 5.96
N SER A 419 -13.98 7.02 4.81
CA SER A 419 -14.72 6.99 3.55
C SER A 419 -15.69 5.80 3.50
N CYS A 420 -15.48 4.75 4.30
CA CYS A 420 -16.40 3.63 4.44
C CYS A 420 -16.85 3.38 5.88
N HIS A 421 -16.02 3.67 6.86
CA HIS A 421 -16.32 3.59 8.29
C HIS A 421 -16.76 4.97 8.78
N THR A 422 -17.93 5.40 8.33
CA THR A 422 -18.42 6.77 8.53
C THR A 422 -18.91 7.02 9.95
N GLY A 423 -19.29 5.98 10.67
CA GLY A 423 -19.87 6.08 12.00
C GLY A 423 -19.98 4.73 12.69
N ASP A 424 -20.85 4.66 13.69
CA ASP A 424 -21.04 3.51 14.56
C ASP A 424 -22.53 3.14 14.71
N ALA A 425 -22.85 2.25 15.64
CA ALA A 425 -24.22 1.74 15.81
C ALA A 425 -25.23 2.80 16.29
N SER A 426 -24.73 3.88 16.91
CA SER A 426 -25.54 4.98 17.44
C SER A 426 -25.61 6.17 16.48
N GLN A 427 -24.52 6.41 15.74
CA GLN A 427 -24.40 7.50 14.78
C GLN A 427 -23.75 6.99 13.50
N SER A 428 -24.57 6.63 12.51
CA SER A 428 -24.07 6.03 11.28
C SER A 428 -23.28 7.00 10.38
N ASN A 429 -23.65 8.29 10.40
CA ASN A 429 -23.05 9.37 9.60
C ASN A 429 -22.96 9.04 8.09
N HIS A 430 -23.83 8.19 7.58
CA HIS A 430 -23.83 7.79 6.17
C HIS A 430 -24.13 8.98 5.26
N PRO A 431 -23.23 9.35 4.33
CA PRO A 431 -23.46 10.42 3.39
C PRO A 431 -24.51 10.03 2.33
N ALA A 432 -25.12 11.03 1.71
CA ALA A 432 -26.07 10.79 0.62
C ALA A 432 -25.41 10.06 -0.57
N GLY A 433 -26.13 9.11 -1.16
CA GLY A 433 -25.64 8.32 -2.30
C GLY A 433 -24.65 7.21 -1.93
N ALA A 434 -24.46 6.93 -0.64
CA ALA A 434 -23.63 5.84 -0.16
C ALA A 434 -24.33 4.46 -0.27
N ILE A 435 -23.54 3.42 -0.55
CA ILE A 435 -23.98 2.04 -0.49
C ILE A 435 -23.66 1.48 0.90
N VAL A 436 -24.70 1.25 1.71
CA VAL A 436 -24.57 0.77 3.10
C VAL A 436 -24.53 -0.76 3.13
N ALA A 437 -23.60 -1.31 3.92
CA ALA A 437 -23.52 -2.75 4.16
C ALA A 437 -24.73 -3.28 4.95
N LYS A 438 -24.95 -4.60 4.90
CA LYS A 438 -26.08 -5.26 5.59
C LYS A 438 -26.08 -5.06 7.12
N ASP A 439 -24.91 -4.83 7.71
CA ASP A 439 -24.78 -4.54 9.15
C ASP A 439 -25.27 -3.12 9.52
N GLY A 440 -25.46 -2.24 8.54
CA GLY A 440 -25.92 -0.86 8.74
C GLY A 440 -24.85 0.11 9.24
N ILE A 441 -23.60 -0.33 9.46
CA ILE A 441 -22.54 0.45 10.12
C ILE A 441 -21.50 0.97 9.13
N ARG A 442 -21.09 0.16 8.15
CA ARG A 442 -20.06 0.53 7.16
C ARG A 442 -20.64 0.65 5.75
N LEU A 443 -19.88 1.30 4.87
CA LEU A 443 -20.17 1.40 3.45
C LEU A 443 -19.40 0.35 2.65
N LEU A 444 -19.93 0.00 1.48
CA LEU A 444 -19.29 -0.91 0.51
C LEU A 444 -18.54 -0.18 -0.60
N GLN A 445 -18.66 1.15 -0.66
CA GLN A 445 -18.04 2.02 -1.66
C GLN A 445 -17.59 3.32 -0.98
N ALA A 446 -16.38 3.77 -1.29
CA ALA A 446 -15.75 4.91 -0.62
C ALA A 446 -16.26 6.27 -1.13
N TYR A 447 -17.06 6.30 -2.19
CA TYR A 447 -17.58 7.49 -2.85
C TYR A 447 -19.03 7.26 -3.29
N ALA A 448 -19.73 8.34 -3.67
CA ALA A 448 -21.14 8.24 -4.06
C ALA A 448 -21.30 7.51 -5.40
N THR A 449 -22.28 6.61 -5.48
CA THR A 449 -22.56 5.90 -6.73
C THR A 449 -22.89 6.90 -7.85
N GLY A 450 -22.19 6.76 -8.98
CA GLY A 450 -22.35 7.66 -10.13
C GLY A 450 -21.55 8.96 -10.06
N ASP A 451 -20.73 9.19 -9.02
CA ASP A 451 -19.79 10.32 -8.98
C ASP A 451 -18.76 10.19 -10.11
N ALA A 452 -18.75 11.15 -11.04
CA ALA A 452 -17.84 11.18 -12.19
C ALA A 452 -16.34 11.30 -11.82
N THR A 453 -16.02 11.56 -10.55
CA THR A 453 -14.65 11.76 -10.06
C THR A 453 -14.20 10.73 -9.03
N ALA A 454 -15.11 9.89 -8.54
CA ALA A 454 -14.88 8.98 -7.41
C ALA A 454 -14.23 9.68 -6.21
N THR A 455 -14.76 10.85 -5.82
CA THR A 455 -14.25 11.62 -4.69
C THR A 455 -14.58 10.89 -3.39
N PRO A 456 -13.58 10.47 -2.59
CA PRO A 456 -13.85 9.73 -1.37
C PRO A 456 -14.66 10.55 -0.36
N PHE A 457 -15.60 9.91 0.31
CA PHE A 457 -16.34 10.50 1.40
C PHE A 457 -15.41 10.89 2.56
N THR A 458 -15.81 11.93 3.29
CA THR A 458 -15.16 12.36 4.51
C THR A 458 -16.15 12.35 5.66
N SER A 459 -15.86 11.63 6.74
CA SER A 459 -16.63 11.67 7.99
C SER A 459 -15.72 11.98 9.17
N PRO A 460 -15.30 13.26 9.36
CA PRO A 460 -14.35 13.62 10.41
C PRO A 460 -14.85 13.35 11.83
N ALA A 461 -16.16 13.24 12.03
CA ALA A 461 -16.78 12.87 13.29
C ALA A 461 -16.74 11.36 13.57
N SER A 462 -16.35 10.55 12.58
CA SER A 462 -16.18 9.11 12.78
C SER A 462 -15.10 8.81 13.81
N ARG A 463 -15.38 7.86 14.70
CA ARG A 463 -14.38 7.25 15.60
C ARG A 463 -13.29 6.45 14.85
N PHE A 464 -13.54 6.13 13.59
CA PHE A 464 -12.62 5.43 12.69
C PHE A 464 -11.89 6.39 11.74
N ALA A 465 -12.07 7.70 11.93
CA ALA A 465 -11.38 8.69 11.13
C ALA A 465 -9.90 8.74 11.48
N GLU A 466 -9.09 8.87 10.44
CA GLU A 466 -7.69 9.22 10.53
C GLU A 466 -7.48 10.61 11.14
N ASN A 467 -6.32 10.81 11.74
CA ASN A 467 -5.85 12.12 12.16
C ASN A 467 -4.90 12.79 11.15
N GLN A 468 -4.47 12.07 10.11
CA GLN A 468 -3.68 12.63 9.03
C GLN A 468 -4.37 12.45 7.66
N GLY A 469 -3.78 13.03 6.61
CA GLY A 469 -4.31 12.98 5.25
C GLY A 469 -4.31 11.59 4.61
N LEU A 470 -3.51 10.66 5.16
CA LEU A 470 -3.31 9.29 4.65
C LEU A 470 -3.28 8.31 5.82
N TYR A 471 -3.80 7.11 5.59
CA TYR A 471 -3.80 6.00 6.55
C TYR A 471 -2.39 5.65 7.06
N ARG A 472 -1.43 5.45 6.16
CA ARG A 472 -0.01 5.14 6.49
C ARG A 472 0.72 6.22 7.29
N LEU A 473 0.12 7.41 7.40
CA LEU A 473 0.68 8.53 8.15
C LEU A 473 -0.10 8.81 9.44
N SER A 474 -1.15 8.06 9.74
CA SER A 474 -2.07 8.31 10.85
C SER A 474 -1.76 7.43 12.05
N GLY A 475 -1.94 7.96 13.26
CA GLY A 475 -1.64 7.28 14.53
C GLY A 475 -0.98 8.17 15.59
N SER A 476 -0.54 9.37 15.19
CA SER A 476 0.11 10.36 16.07
C SER A 476 -0.78 10.79 17.26
N LYS A 477 -0.17 11.17 18.37
CA LYS A 477 -0.89 11.81 19.49
C LYS A 477 -1.07 13.30 19.23
N ASP A 478 -2.13 13.69 18.54
CA ASP A 478 -2.41 15.09 18.17
C ASP A 478 -3.58 15.71 18.96
N GLY A 479 -4.02 15.03 20.03
CA GLY A 479 -5.14 15.49 20.88
C GLY A 479 -6.53 15.22 20.30
N THR A 480 -6.64 14.63 19.11
CA THR A 480 -7.95 14.30 18.50
C THR A 480 -8.58 13.01 19.04
N GLY A 481 -7.82 12.19 19.78
CA GLY A 481 -8.26 10.87 20.24
C GLY A 481 -8.33 9.79 19.15
N LYS A 482 -7.86 10.10 17.92
CA LYS A 482 -7.90 9.20 16.76
C LYS A 482 -6.61 8.41 16.53
N GLY A 483 -5.54 8.76 17.24
CA GLY A 483 -4.29 8.01 17.28
C GLY A 483 -4.12 7.27 18.61
N HIS A 484 -3.03 6.51 18.73
CA HIS A 484 -2.71 5.79 19.96
C HIS A 484 -1.23 5.94 20.30
N GLU A 485 -0.89 7.03 21.00
CA GLU A 485 0.47 7.33 21.49
C GLU A 485 1.58 7.24 20.42
N GLY A 486 1.27 7.57 19.16
CA GLY A 486 2.25 7.53 18.06
C GLY A 486 2.35 6.19 17.32
N ILE A 487 1.60 5.17 17.75
CA ILE A 487 1.49 3.91 17.00
C ILE A 487 0.69 4.18 15.73
N MET A 488 1.33 4.05 14.57
CA MET A 488 0.68 4.20 13.28
C MET A 488 -0.41 3.16 13.09
N CYS A 489 -1.49 3.50 12.37
CA CYS A 489 -2.60 2.59 12.12
C CYS A 489 -2.12 1.26 11.50
N GLU A 490 -1.09 1.29 10.66
CA GLU A 490 -0.45 0.10 10.07
C GLU A 490 0.14 -0.87 11.11
N GLY A 491 0.57 -0.37 12.27
CA GLY A 491 1.06 -1.21 13.36
C GLY A 491 -0.04 -2.05 14.02
N CYS A 492 -1.29 -1.58 14.02
CA CYS A 492 -2.42 -2.32 14.58
C CYS A 492 -3.17 -3.12 13.52
N HIS A 493 -3.36 -2.55 12.33
CA HIS A 493 -4.25 -3.09 11.31
C HIS A 493 -3.51 -3.83 10.18
N GLY A 494 -2.21 -3.62 9.99
CA GLY A 494 -1.44 -4.11 8.84
C GLY A 494 -1.33 -3.08 7.71
N SER A 495 -0.59 -3.40 6.64
CA SER A 495 -0.36 -2.46 5.55
C SER A 495 -1.61 -2.15 4.75
N THR A 496 -1.64 -0.99 4.10
CA THR A 496 -2.67 -0.67 3.08
C THR A 496 -2.83 -1.83 2.08
N HIS A 497 -4.08 -2.16 1.70
CA HIS A 497 -4.46 -3.31 0.85
C HIS A 497 -4.27 -4.72 1.45
N ALA A 498 -3.57 -4.86 2.57
CA ALA A 498 -3.34 -6.14 3.27
C ALA A 498 -3.69 -6.07 4.76
N ILE A 499 -4.69 -5.25 5.10
CA ILE A 499 -5.24 -5.13 6.45
C ILE A 499 -5.66 -6.50 6.98
N TRP A 500 -5.30 -6.83 8.21
CA TRP A 500 -5.50 -8.15 8.77
C TRP A 500 -6.95 -8.41 9.18
N PRO A 501 -7.44 -9.66 9.03
CA PRO A 501 -6.68 -10.82 8.54
C PRO A 501 -6.68 -10.93 7.00
N ASN A 502 -5.63 -11.56 6.48
CA ASN A 502 -5.66 -12.16 5.14
C ASN A 502 -6.52 -13.45 5.20
N PRO A 503 -7.42 -13.70 4.24
CA PRO A 503 -8.34 -14.84 4.28
C PRO A 503 -7.62 -16.19 4.13
N ASN A 504 -6.43 -16.22 3.53
CA ASN A 504 -5.60 -17.42 3.54
C ASN A 504 -4.93 -17.54 4.93
N PRO A 505 -5.25 -18.57 5.73
CA PRO A 505 -4.72 -18.72 7.09
C PRO A 505 -3.19 -18.86 7.12
N ASN A 506 -2.59 -19.33 6.02
CA ASN A 506 -1.16 -19.54 5.89
C ASN A 506 -0.42 -18.32 5.31
N ALA A 507 -1.13 -17.26 4.92
CA ALA A 507 -0.50 -16.09 4.33
C ALA A 507 0.49 -15.42 5.29
N ASN A 508 1.64 -15.01 4.74
CA ASN A 508 2.68 -14.32 5.51
C ASN A 508 2.17 -13.02 6.16
N ASP A 509 1.16 -12.35 5.59
CA ASP A 509 0.57 -11.16 6.20
C ASP A 509 0.05 -11.43 7.61
N ASN A 510 -0.47 -12.63 7.88
CA ASN A 510 -1.05 -12.97 9.17
C ASN A 510 0.02 -13.21 10.27
N ILE A 511 1.30 -13.38 9.91
CA ILE A 511 2.36 -13.79 10.83
C ILE A 511 2.60 -12.74 11.91
N ALA A 512 2.67 -11.46 11.56
CA ALA A 512 2.89 -10.38 12.51
C ALA A 512 1.81 -10.37 13.62
N ALA A 513 0.54 -10.39 13.22
CA ALA A 513 -0.59 -10.47 14.16
C ALA A 513 -0.51 -11.72 15.04
N SER A 514 -0.29 -12.89 14.44
CA SER A 514 -0.17 -14.15 15.17
C SER A 514 0.97 -14.15 16.19
N GLN A 515 2.13 -13.58 15.86
CA GLN A 515 3.26 -13.48 16.78
C GLN A 515 2.98 -12.52 17.94
N LEU A 516 2.26 -11.44 17.68
CA LEU A 516 2.03 -10.36 18.65
C LEU A 516 0.91 -10.68 19.66
N GLN A 517 -0.23 -11.21 19.18
CA GLN A 517 -1.41 -11.46 20.03
C GLN A 517 -1.88 -12.93 20.07
N GLY A 518 -1.17 -13.84 19.38
CA GLY A 518 -1.49 -15.27 19.36
C GLY A 518 -2.59 -15.68 18.38
N HIS A 519 -3.18 -14.74 17.64
CA HIS A 519 -4.18 -15.01 16.61
C HIS A 519 -4.10 -14.00 15.46
N THR A 520 -4.72 -14.35 14.32
CA THR A 520 -4.80 -13.46 13.16
C THR A 520 -5.82 -12.35 13.38
N GLY A 521 -5.68 -11.26 12.63
CA GLY A 521 -6.58 -10.09 12.67
C GLY A 521 -5.87 -8.82 13.13
N THR A 522 -6.61 -7.71 13.14
CA THR A 522 -6.15 -6.45 13.74
C THR A 522 -5.74 -6.68 15.20
N ILE A 523 -4.66 -6.03 15.66
CA ILE A 523 -4.21 -6.07 17.05
C ILE A 523 -5.29 -5.47 17.95
N ILE A 524 -5.84 -6.31 18.82
CA ILE A 524 -6.94 -5.94 19.74
C ILE A 524 -6.64 -6.34 21.19
N GLU A 525 -5.75 -7.32 21.39
CA GLU A 525 -5.31 -7.74 22.71
C GLU A 525 -4.35 -6.70 23.30
N CYS A 526 -4.84 -5.88 24.25
CA CYS A 526 -4.10 -4.73 24.77
C CYS A 526 -2.79 -5.11 25.46
N ASN A 527 -2.68 -6.34 25.96
CA ASN A 527 -1.46 -6.89 26.57
C ASN A 527 -0.31 -7.10 25.57
N THR A 528 -0.58 -6.98 24.26
CA THR A 528 0.46 -6.93 23.22
C THR A 528 1.45 -5.79 23.48
N CYS A 529 0.95 -4.66 24.00
CA CYS A 529 1.74 -3.45 24.25
C CYS A 529 1.75 -3.02 25.72
N HIS A 530 0.69 -3.32 26.48
CA HIS A 530 0.56 -2.96 27.88
C HIS A 530 0.89 -4.13 28.81
N GLU A 531 1.50 -3.85 29.96
CA GLU A 531 1.75 -4.88 30.95
C GLU A 531 0.44 -5.51 31.43
N ALA A 532 0.43 -6.84 31.63
CA ALA A 532 -0.76 -7.56 32.06
C ALA A 532 -1.27 -7.01 33.40
N GLY A 533 -2.56 -6.65 33.45
CA GLY A 533 -3.20 -6.07 34.64
C GLY A 533 -2.90 -4.58 34.90
N SER A 534 -2.09 -3.94 34.07
CA SER A 534 -1.79 -2.50 34.22
C SER A 534 -2.96 -1.58 33.83
N LEU A 535 -3.92 -2.10 33.06
CA LEU A 535 -5.08 -1.35 32.59
C LEU A 535 -6.27 -1.52 33.55
N GLY A 536 -6.87 -0.39 33.95
CA GLY A 536 -8.09 -0.35 34.74
C GLY A 536 -9.38 -0.42 33.90
N VAL A 537 -10.50 -0.05 34.51
CA VAL A 537 -11.78 0.14 33.81
C VAL A 537 -11.73 1.50 33.08
N THR A 538 -11.57 1.49 31.77
CA THR A 538 -11.41 2.70 30.96
C THR A 538 -11.99 2.53 29.56
N LEU A 539 -12.20 3.65 28.86
CA LEU A 539 -12.53 3.77 27.43
C LEU A 539 -11.45 4.54 26.64
N ASP A 540 -10.27 4.73 27.22
CA ASP A 540 -9.18 5.54 26.64
C ASP A 540 -8.39 4.79 25.54
N GLY A 541 -8.83 3.59 25.15
CA GLY A 541 -8.25 2.83 24.05
C GLY A 541 -8.58 3.42 22.68
N PRO A 542 -7.92 2.92 21.61
CA PRO A 542 -8.21 3.34 20.24
C PRO A 542 -9.71 3.18 19.92
N HIS A 543 -10.29 4.12 19.16
CA HIS A 543 -11.72 4.15 18.82
C HIS A 543 -12.70 4.27 20.02
N GLY A 544 -12.19 4.63 21.19
CA GLY A 544 -12.96 4.65 22.45
C GLY A 544 -13.18 3.25 23.04
N MET A 545 -12.28 2.32 22.74
CA MET A 545 -12.37 0.94 23.20
C MET A 545 -11.95 0.79 24.66
N HIS A 546 -12.60 -0.14 25.34
CA HIS A 546 -12.15 -0.65 26.63
C HIS A 546 -11.20 -1.85 26.45
N PRO A 547 -10.41 -2.20 27.49
CA PRO A 547 -9.65 -3.45 27.50
C PRO A 547 -10.57 -4.66 27.28
N VAL A 548 -10.17 -5.57 26.39
CA VAL A 548 -10.94 -6.76 26.01
C VAL A 548 -10.41 -8.03 26.70
N GLY A 549 -11.23 -9.08 26.77
CA GLY A 549 -10.82 -10.37 27.36
C GLY A 549 -10.93 -10.40 28.88
N GLY A 550 -10.19 -11.32 29.52
CA GLY A 550 -10.18 -11.53 30.98
C GLY A 550 -9.43 -10.44 31.75
N THR A 551 -9.78 -9.19 31.51
CA THR A 551 -9.18 -8.01 32.15
C THR A 551 -10.05 -7.54 33.31
N ARG A 552 -9.56 -6.54 34.06
CA ARG A 552 -10.34 -5.90 35.12
C ARG A 552 -11.68 -5.37 34.60
N PHE A 553 -11.78 -4.99 33.31
CA PHE A 553 -13.03 -4.57 32.71
C PHE A 553 -14.09 -5.68 32.72
N ALA A 554 -13.72 -6.91 32.39
CA ALA A 554 -14.66 -8.05 32.39
C ALA A 554 -14.98 -8.55 33.81
N ASP A 555 -14.06 -8.37 34.76
CA ASP A 555 -14.14 -8.84 36.15
C ASP A 555 -14.86 -7.85 37.10
N GLY A 556 -15.73 -6.99 36.57
CA GLY A 556 -16.55 -6.04 37.35
C GLY A 556 -16.06 -4.58 37.34
N GLY A 557 -16.92 -3.66 37.79
CA GLY A 557 -16.65 -2.22 37.86
C GLY A 557 -16.87 -1.44 36.55
N HIS A 558 -17.16 -2.11 35.42
CA HIS A 558 -17.64 -1.43 34.21
C HIS A 558 -19.13 -1.03 34.31
N GLU A 559 -19.84 -1.48 35.35
CA GLU A 559 -21.23 -1.12 35.61
C GLU A 559 -21.38 0.38 35.82
N ASP A 560 -20.57 0.98 36.70
CA ASP A 560 -20.57 2.44 36.94
C ASP A 560 -20.29 3.21 35.64
N LEU A 561 -19.35 2.70 34.83
CA LEU A 561 -19.01 3.30 33.54
C LEU A 561 -20.18 3.23 32.55
N ALA A 562 -20.91 2.10 32.54
CA ALA A 562 -22.08 1.92 31.68
C ALA A 562 -23.27 2.78 32.14
N GLU A 563 -23.44 2.99 33.44
CA GLU A 563 -24.45 3.89 34.02
C GLU A 563 -24.14 5.37 33.74
N ASP A 564 -22.88 5.77 33.88
CA ASP A 564 -22.43 7.15 33.65
C ASP A 564 -22.34 7.51 32.15
N LYS A 565 -21.92 6.55 31.31
CA LYS A 565 -21.63 6.76 29.89
C LYS A 565 -22.31 5.73 28.97
N PRO A 566 -23.65 5.54 29.05
CA PRO A 566 -24.35 4.51 28.28
C PRO A 566 -24.19 4.68 26.77
N GLY A 567 -24.06 5.92 26.28
CA GLY A 567 -23.84 6.22 24.86
C GLY A 567 -22.53 5.64 24.30
N ALA A 568 -21.47 5.57 25.11
CA ALA A 568 -20.20 4.99 24.69
C ALA A 568 -20.33 3.49 24.43
N CYS A 569 -21.04 2.77 25.31
CA CYS A 569 -21.32 1.34 25.16
C CYS A 569 -22.24 1.09 23.96
N ARG A 570 -23.33 1.87 23.83
CA ARG A 570 -24.30 1.76 22.73
C ARG A 570 -23.67 1.94 21.35
N SER A 571 -22.60 2.72 21.25
CA SER A 571 -21.89 2.94 20.00
C SER A 571 -21.33 1.65 19.38
N CYS A 572 -20.82 0.73 20.20
CA CYS A 572 -20.22 -0.52 19.74
C CYS A 572 -21.14 -1.73 19.99
N HIS A 573 -21.83 -1.76 21.13
CA HIS A 573 -22.73 -2.85 21.53
C HIS A 573 -24.18 -2.65 21.09
N GLY A 574 -24.45 -1.61 20.29
CA GLY A 574 -25.77 -1.33 19.73
C GLY A 574 -26.68 -0.52 20.66
N ASN A 575 -27.67 0.16 20.09
CA ASN A 575 -28.54 1.08 20.82
C ASN A 575 -29.29 0.44 22.01
N ASN A 576 -29.47 -0.87 21.98
CA ASN A 576 -30.13 -1.65 23.03
C ASN A 576 -29.18 -2.68 23.67
N GLY A 577 -27.85 -2.54 23.54
CA GLY A 577 -26.89 -3.48 24.15
C GLY A 577 -26.89 -4.91 23.60
N GLN A 578 -27.47 -5.13 22.40
CA GLN A 578 -27.63 -6.44 21.76
C GLN A 578 -26.42 -6.89 20.92
N GLY A 579 -25.31 -6.15 20.99
CA GLY A 579 -24.09 -6.39 20.24
C GLY A 579 -24.19 -5.99 18.77
N THR A 580 -23.06 -5.64 18.18
CA THR A 580 -22.93 -5.39 16.73
C THR A 580 -21.66 -6.05 16.19
N VAL A 581 -21.36 -5.86 14.90
CA VAL A 581 -20.07 -6.27 14.33
C VAL A 581 -18.86 -5.59 14.99
N LEU A 582 -19.07 -4.48 15.71
CA LEU A 582 -18.02 -3.77 16.46
C LEU A 582 -17.72 -4.38 17.83
N SER A 583 -18.59 -5.25 18.34
CA SER A 583 -18.45 -5.90 19.64
C SER A 583 -18.20 -7.41 19.51
N GLU A 584 -17.70 -7.84 18.36
CA GLU A 584 -17.40 -9.25 18.09
C GLU A 584 -16.09 -9.69 18.74
N VAL A 585 -16.12 -10.89 19.30
CA VAL A 585 -14.95 -11.54 19.89
C VAL A 585 -13.95 -11.91 18.79
N ALA A 586 -12.71 -11.40 18.87
CA ALA A 586 -11.70 -11.59 17.82
C ALA A 586 -11.06 -12.99 17.80
N ALA A 587 -11.07 -13.69 18.93
CA ALA A 587 -10.53 -15.03 19.12
C ALA A 587 -11.26 -15.75 20.25
N ASP A 588 -11.35 -17.08 20.14
CA ASP A 588 -11.91 -17.94 21.19
C ASP A 588 -11.28 -17.60 22.53
N ARG A 589 -12.11 -17.37 23.54
CA ARG A 589 -11.63 -16.96 24.86
C ARG A 589 -12.43 -17.59 25.97
N SER A 590 -11.71 -17.91 27.04
CA SER A 590 -12.28 -18.30 28.32
C SER A 590 -11.66 -17.47 29.43
N PHE A 591 -12.49 -16.93 30.31
CA PHE A 591 -12.08 -16.12 31.45
C PHE A 591 -13.08 -16.26 32.59
N VAL A 592 -12.72 -15.77 33.76
CA VAL A 592 -13.58 -15.77 34.95
C VAL A 592 -14.04 -14.34 35.21
N ILE A 593 -15.31 -14.18 35.57
CA ILE A 593 -15.87 -12.93 36.06
C ILE A 593 -16.31 -13.09 37.51
N GLU A 594 -16.23 -12.00 38.29
CA GLU A 594 -16.65 -11.98 39.69
C GLU A 594 -18.07 -12.54 39.88
N GLU A 595 -19.02 -12.14 39.02
CA GLU A 595 -20.42 -12.53 39.15
C GLU A 595 -21.17 -12.57 37.81
N CYS A 596 -22.03 -13.58 37.65
CA CYS A 596 -23.03 -13.66 36.58
C CYS A 596 -24.42 -13.73 37.24
N GLU A 597 -25.32 -12.80 36.90
CA GLU A 597 -26.66 -12.71 37.49
C GLU A 597 -27.70 -12.26 36.46
N GLY A 598 -28.61 -13.17 36.08
CA GLY A 598 -29.71 -12.86 35.14
C GLY A 598 -29.30 -12.81 33.67
N GLY A 599 -28.06 -13.18 33.35
CA GLY A 599 -27.57 -13.34 31.98
C GLY A 599 -27.92 -14.68 31.34
N THR A 600 -27.87 -14.75 30.01
CA THR A 600 -28.16 -15.98 29.25
C THR A 600 -27.17 -17.10 29.55
N LEU A 601 -25.92 -16.77 29.89
CA LEU A 601 -24.90 -17.77 30.25
C LEU A 601 -25.13 -18.40 31.63
N CYS A 602 -25.84 -17.71 32.53
CA CYS A 602 -26.17 -18.17 33.88
C CYS A 602 -27.69 -18.16 34.12
N SER A 603 -28.43 -18.76 33.18
CA SER A 603 -29.90 -18.85 33.20
C SER A 603 -30.50 -19.50 34.47
N GLY A 604 -29.66 -20.08 35.35
CA GLY A 604 -30.06 -20.72 36.61
C GLY A 604 -29.94 -19.86 37.87
N GLY A 605 -29.58 -18.57 37.76
CA GLY A 605 -29.47 -17.64 38.90
C GLY A 605 -28.05 -17.08 39.09
N LYS A 606 -27.84 -16.38 40.23
CA LYS A 606 -26.58 -15.71 40.58
C LYS A 606 -25.44 -16.72 40.82
N ALA A 607 -24.34 -16.58 40.10
CA ALA A 607 -23.13 -17.40 40.25
C ALA A 607 -21.89 -16.52 40.42
N LYS A 608 -21.09 -16.80 41.46
CA LYS A 608 -19.82 -16.12 41.71
C LYS A 608 -18.65 -16.85 41.05
N ASN A 609 -17.60 -16.13 40.70
CA ASN A 609 -16.42 -16.67 39.99
C ASN A 609 -16.84 -17.49 38.75
N PHE A 610 -17.72 -16.91 37.94
CA PHE A 610 -18.36 -17.60 36.83
C PHE A 610 -17.40 -17.71 35.64
N GLN A 611 -17.26 -18.92 35.09
CA GLN A 611 -16.43 -19.14 33.90
C GLN A 611 -17.21 -18.81 32.63
N VAL A 612 -16.75 -17.79 31.92
CA VAL A 612 -17.28 -17.38 30.61
C VAL A 612 -16.43 -18.03 29.52
N THR A 613 -17.07 -18.58 28.49
CA THR A 613 -16.41 -19.04 27.26
C THR A 613 -17.14 -18.48 26.05
N LEU A 614 -16.44 -17.72 25.21
CA LEU A 614 -16.99 -17.10 24.00
C LEU A 614 -16.15 -17.54 22.81
N ALA A 615 -16.83 -18.02 21.77
CA ALA A 615 -16.19 -18.33 20.49
C ALA A 615 -15.92 -17.04 19.69
N LYS A 616 -14.92 -17.08 18.82
CA LYS A 616 -14.66 -16.05 17.81
C LYS A 616 -15.92 -15.72 17.02
N GLY A 617 -16.16 -14.43 16.78
CA GLY A 617 -17.33 -13.90 16.09
C GLY A 617 -18.58 -13.77 16.96
N THR A 618 -18.54 -14.22 18.23
CA THR A 618 -19.65 -13.98 19.17
C THR A 618 -19.77 -12.49 19.41
N LYS A 619 -20.96 -11.92 19.16
CA LYS A 619 -21.27 -10.53 19.51
C LYS A 619 -21.47 -10.44 21.02
N VAL A 620 -20.65 -9.64 21.69
CA VAL A 620 -20.79 -9.42 23.13
C VAL A 620 -21.98 -8.50 23.38
N THR A 621 -22.99 -9.02 24.06
CA THR A 621 -24.20 -8.31 24.45
C THR A 621 -24.21 -8.12 25.98
N CYS A 622 -24.95 -7.13 26.46
CA CYS A 622 -25.12 -6.95 27.91
C CYS A 622 -25.81 -8.15 28.57
N ASN A 623 -26.72 -8.80 27.84
CA ASN A 623 -27.48 -9.92 28.38
C ASN A 623 -26.72 -11.25 28.45
N LEU A 624 -25.45 -11.32 28.04
CA LEU A 624 -24.68 -12.56 28.16
C LEU A 624 -24.46 -12.95 29.62
N CYS A 625 -24.01 -12.00 30.44
CA CYS A 625 -23.56 -12.25 31.81
C CYS A 625 -24.53 -11.68 32.86
N HIS A 626 -25.28 -10.63 32.53
CA HIS A 626 -26.21 -10.01 33.46
C HIS A 626 -27.50 -9.56 32.77
N GLU A 627 -28.47 -9.02 33.50
CA GLU A 627 -29.61 -8.37 32.86
C GLU A 627 -29.16 -7.15 32.03
N ASN A 628 -29.83 -6.90 30.91
CA ASN A 628 -29.51 -5.76 30.07
C ASN A 628 -30.11 -4.48 30.66
N LYS A 629 -29.23 -3.60 31.17
CA LYS A 629 -29.60 -2.32 31.77
C LYS A 629 -29.42 -1.12 30.81
N LEU A 630 -28.95 -1.36 29.57
CA LEU A 630 -28.70 -0.30 28.59
C LEU A 630 -29.95 0.18 27.89
#